data_AF-A0A484AMS9-F1
#
_entry.id   AF-A0A484AMS9-F1
#
_cell.length_a   1.000
_cell.length_b   1.000
_cell.length_c   1.000
_cell.angle_alpha   90.00
_cell.angle_beta   90.00
_cell.angle_gamma   90.00
#
_symmetry.space_group_name_H-M   'P 1'
#
loop_
_entity.id
_entity.type
_entity.pdbx_description
1 polymer ?
#
loop_
_entity_poly.entity_id
_entity_poly.type
_entity_poly.pdbx_seq_one_letter_code
_entity_poly.pdbx_strand_id
1 'polypeptide(L)'
;MLTSFLITGHGSLNAFLHARGLSETAGCLCGNPSEDWQHVLCVCPLYADVRDLDGLRIQQSTSGDWIVAETLMNQDSMELLENYARTIFSRRRTLRHGQPMPDTH
;
A
#
# COMPACT_ATOMS: atom_id res chain seq x y z
N MET A 1 13.44 -1.19 -7.39
CA MET A 1 13.16 -0.62 -6.05
C MET A 1 11.65 -0.38 -5.92
N LEU A 2 10.87 -1.40 -5.59
CA LEU A 2 9.41 -1.28 -5.38
C LEU A 2 9.07 -0.65 -4.02
N THR A 3 10.01 -0.70 -3.08
CA THR A 3 9.95 -0.15 -1.72
C THR A 3 9.83 1.38 -1.71
N SER A 4 10.61 2.08 -2.55
CA SER A 4 10.57 3.54 -2.67
C SER A 4 9.20 4.03 -3.15
N PHE A 5 8.58 3.31 -4.09
CA PHE A 5 7.24 3.60 -4.61
C PHE A 5 6.17 3.44 -3.53
N LEU A 6 6.26 2.35 -2.75
CA LEU A 6 5.32 2.12 -1.66
C LEU A 6 5.43 3.23 -0.61
N ILE A 7 6.63 3.57 -0.11
CA ILE A 7 6.80 4.57 0.95
C ILE A 7 6.50 6.00 0.49
N THR A 8 6.83 6.34 -0.76
CA THR A 8 6.59 7.72 -1.26
C THR A 8 5.16 7.92 -1.77
N GLY A 9 4.29 6.90 -1.70
CA GLY A 9 2.96 6.93 -2.28
C GLY A 9 2.95 7.04 -3.82
N HIS A 10 4.12 6.96 -4.46
CA HIS A 10 4.24 7.01 -5.91
C HIS A 10 4.02 5.62 -6.48
N GLY A 11 3.07 5.45 -7.40
CA GLY A 11 2.86 4.16 -8.06
C GLY A 11 1.41 3.92 -8.41
N SER A 12 1.01 2.66 -8.47
CA SER A 12 -0.34 2.25 -8.87
C SER A 12 -1.37 2.31 -7.73
N LEU A 13 -1.16 3.16 -6.72
CA LEU A 13 -2.10 3.37 -5.63
C LEU A 13 -3.22 4.30 -6.09
N ASN A 14 -4.48 3.99 -5.73
CA ASN A 14 -5.63 4.72 -6.26
C ASN A 14 -5.64 6.19 -5.87
N ALA A 15 -5.20 6.56 -4.67
CA ALA A 15 -5.12 7.98 -4.28
C ALA A 15 -4.18 8.78 -5.22
N PHE A 16 -3.02 8.21 -5.55
CA PHE A 16 -2.05 8.82 -6.46
C PHE A 16 -2.51 8.83 -7.92
N LEU A 17 -3.12 7.75 -8.38
CA LEU A 17 -3.68 7.66 -9.74
C LEU A 17 -4.85 8.61 -9.93
N HIS A 18 -5.77 8.70 -8.95
CA HIS A 18 -6.92 9.60 -8.98
C HIS A 18 -6.49 11.06 -8.99
N ALA A 19 -5.48 11.44 -8.19
CA ALA A 19 -4.90 12.79 -8.22
C ALA A 19 -4.32 13.18 -9.59
N ARG A 20 -4.02 12.20 -10.46
CA ARG A 20 -3.52 12.38 -11.83
C ARG A 20 -4.56 12.11 -12.91
N GLY A 21 -5.82 11.82 -12.53
CA GLY A 21 -6.88 11.46 -13.47
C GLY A 21 -6.72 10.09 -14.15
N LEU A 22 -5.87 9.21 -13.60
CA LEU A 22 -5.57 7.88 -14.14
C LEU A 22 -6.39 6.76 -13.47
N SER A 23 -7.22 7.10 -12.47
CA SER A 23 -8.16 6.20 -11.81
C SER A 23 -9.47 6.93 -11.54
N GLU A 24 -10.59 6.26 -11.74
CA GLU A 24 -11.93 6.80 -11.45
C GLU A 24 -12.19 6.91 -9.94
N THR A 25 -11.45 6.17 -9.12
CA THR A 25 -11.58 6.19 -7.66
C THR A 25 -10.24 6.32 -6.97
N ALA A 26 -10.24 7.08 -5.87
CA ALA A 26 -9.13 7.14 -4.90
C ALA A 26 -9.21 6.01 -3.86
N GLY A 27 -10.34 5.30 -3.77
CA GLY A 27 -10.62 4.33 -2.73
C GLY A 27 -9.84 3.02 -2.86
N CYS A 28 -9.63 2.35 -1.73
CA CYS A 28 -9.08 1.02 -1.66
C CYS A 28 -10.19 -0.02 -1.81
N LEU A 29 -9.87 -1.19 -2.37
CA LEU A 29 -10.80 -2.31 -2.50
C LEU A 29 -11.30 -2.85 -1.16
N CYS A 30 -10.63 -2.53 -0.05
CA CYS A 30 -11.09 -2.85 1.30
C CYS A 30 -12.30 -2.01 1.75
N GLY A 31 -12.67 -0.97 0.99
CA GLY A 31 -13.71 -0.01 1.34
C GLY A 31 -13.20 1.31 1.92
N ASN A 32 -11.88 1.48 2.11
CA ASN A 32 -11.32 2.75 2.57
C ASN A 32 -11.45 3.84 1.48
N PRO A 33 -11.83 5.09 1.81
CA PRO A 33 -12.03 6.14 0.81
C PRO A 33 -10.73 6.63 0.15
N SER A 34 -9.58 6.40 0.78
CA SER A 34 -8.25 6.75 0.26
C SER A 34 -7.33 5.53 0.28
N GLU A 35 -6.81 5.16 -0.87
CA GLU A 35 -5.77 4.16 -0.97
C GLU A 35 -4.40 4.83 -1.08
N ASP A 36 -3.92 5.33 0.04
CA ASP A 36 -2.57 5.84 0.19
C ASP A 36 -1.62 4.77 0.78
N TRP A 37 -0.34 5.10 0.81
CA TRP A 37 0.66 4.19 1.32
C TRP A 37 0.50 3.91 2.82
N GLN A 38 0.05 4.90 3.61
CA GLN A 38 -0.16 4.72 5.05
C GLN A 38 -1.26 3.68 5.28
N HIS A 39 -2.35 3.79 4.53
CA HIS A 39 -3.43 2.83 4.55
C HIS A 39 -2.91 1.44 4.20
N VAL A 40 -2.29 1.29 3.01
CA VAL A 40 -1.83 0.00 2.50
C VAL A 40 -0.76 -0.65 3.37
N LEU A 41 0.15 0.15 3.93
CA LEU A 41 1.28 -0.33 4.73
C LEU A 41 0.91 -0.59 6.19
N CYS A 42 0.07 0.26 6.78
CA CYS A 42 -0.11 0.28 8.23
C CYS A 42 -1.47 -0.27 8.70
N VAL A 43 -2.56 -0.09 7.94
CA VAL A 43 -3.92 -0.39 8.45
C VAL A 43 -4.82 -1.23 7.54
N CYS A 44 -4.48 -1.45 6.26
CA CYS A 44 -5.38 -2.07 5.28
C CYS A 44 -5.73 -3.55 5.60
N PRO A 45 -6.99 -3.92 5.86
CA PRO A 45 -7.30 -5.30 6.26
C PRO A 45 -6.97 -6.35 5.19
N LEU A 46 -6.91 -5.99 3.90
CA LEU A 46 -6.56 -6.90 2.79
C LEU A 46 -5.13 -7.45 2.84
N TYR A 47 -4.25 -6.77 3.55
CA TYR A 47 -2.84 -7.13 3.67
C TYR A 47 -2.43 -7.38 5.12
N ALA A 48 -3.39 -7.47 6.05
CA ALA A 48 -3.11 -7.66 7.46
C ALA A 48 -2.43 -9.02 7.74
N ASP A 49 -2.68 -10.02 6.91
CA ASP A 49 -2.10 -11.37 7.01
C ASP A 49 -0.62 -11.44 6.61
N VAL A 50 -0.16 -10.51 5.77
CA VAL A 50 1.23 -10.45 5.30
C VAL A 50 2.00 -9.26 5.87
N ARG A 51 1.35 -8.44 6.71
CA ARG A 51 1.95 -7.27 7.33
C ARG A 51 2.66 -7.65 8.61
N ASP A 52 3.92 -7.26 8.67
CA ASP A 52 4.75 -7.38 9.87
C ASP A 52 5.26 -6.00 10.27
N LEU A 53 4.47 -5.25 11.06
CA LEU A 53 4.86 -3.89 11.47
C LEU A 53 6.11 -3.90 12.34
N ASP A 54 6.24 -4.91 13.20
CA ASP A 54 7.38 -5.04 14.12
C ASP A 54 8.67 -5.36 13.35
N GLY A 55 8.62 -6.33 12.42
CA GLY A 55 9.76 -6.66 11.54
C GLY A 55 10.14 -5.52 10.60
N LEU A 56 9.14 -4.77 10.12
CA LEU A 56 9.36 -3.55 9.33
C LEU A 56 9.84 -2.37 10.17
N ARG A 57 9.84 -2.46 11.51
CA ARG A 57 10.18 -1.35 12.43
C ARG A 57 9.33 -0.10 12.19
N ILE A 58 8.06 -0.30 11.87
CA ILE A 58 7.11 0.78 11.66
C ILE A 58 6.44 1.08 13.00
N GLN A 59 6.54 2.32 13.44
CA GLN A 59 5.99 2.75 14.72
C GLN A 59 4.97 3.86 14.51
N GLN A 60 3.93 3.86 15.33
CA GLN A 60 3.00 4.98 15.40
C GLN A 60 3.48 5.95 16.49
N SER A 61 3.68 7.20 16.10
CA SER A 61 3.93 8.30 17.01
C SER A 61 2.73 8.55 17.92
N THR A 62 2.95 9.16 19.08
CA THR A 62 1.88 9.61 19.98
C THR A 62 0.92 10.60 19.34
N SER A 63 1.34 11.27 18.27
CA SER A 63 0.52 12.18 17.46
C SER A 63 -0.38 11.46 16.44
N GLY A 64 -0.24 10.14 16.28
CA GLY A 64 -0.95 9.33 15.28
C GLY A 64 -0.20 9.15 13.95
N ASP A 65 0.93 9.84 13.77
CA ASP A 65 1.77 9.74 12.56
C ASP A 65 2.57 8.44 12.50
N TRP A 66 2.72 7.88 11.31
CA TRP A 66 3.51 6.66 11.09
C TRP A 66 4.97 7.00 10.78
N ILE A 67 5.89 6.46 11.59
CA ILE A 67 7.33 6.63 11.46
C ILE A 67 7.91 5.38 10.77
N VAL A 68 8.50 5.60 9.58
CA VAL A 68 9.12 4.54 8.75
C VAL A 68 10.62 4.75 8.54
N ALA A 69 11.23 5.68 9.28
CA ALA A 69 12.63 6.03 9.13
C ALA A 69 13.55 4.84 9.44
N GLU A 70 13.27 4.09 10.52
CA GLU A 70 14.05 2.90 10.87
C GLU A 70 13.95 1.79 9.82
N THR A 71 12.78 1.64 9.18
CA THR A 71 12.59 0.69 8.08
C THR A 71 13.59 0.93 6.95
N LEU A 72 13.83 2.21 6.59
CA LEU A 72 14.73 2.60 5.50
C LEU A 72 16.21 2.48 5.87
N MET A 73 16.53 2.48 7.17
CA MET A 73 17.91 2.44 7.68
C MET A 73 18.39 1.02 7.99
N ASN A 74 17.48 0.03 8.00
CA ASN A 74 17.81 -1.36 8.28
C ASN A 74 17.63 -2.23 7.02
N GLN A 75 18.67 -2.99 6.68
CA GLN A 75 18.67 -3.83 5.49
C GLN A 75 17.64 -4.98 5.55
N ASP A 76 17.46 -5.59 6.72
CA ASP A 76 16.49 -6.68 6.93
C ASP A 76 15.06 -6.15 6.81
N SER A 77 14.78 -4.99 7.41
CA SER A 77 13.48 -4.32 7.30
C SER A 77 13.20 -3.87 5.86
N MET A 78 14.22 -3.45 5.11
CA MET A 78 14.11 -3.14 3.68
C MET A 78 13.77 -4.37 2.84
N GLU A 79 14.34 -5.52 3.14
CA GLU A 79 14.02 -6.77 2.45
C GLU A 79 12.59 -7.24 2.75
N LEU A 80 12.16 -7.17 4.02
CA LEU A 80 10.77 -7.41 4.41
C LEU A 80 9.81 -6.46 3.68
N LEU A 81 10.16 -5.18 3.57
CA LEU A 81 9.36 -4.20 2.85
C LEU A 81 9.27 -4.51 1.36
N GLU A 82 10.35 -5.00 0.74
CA GLU A 82 10.34 -5.39 -0.66
C GLU A 82 9.43 -6.59 -0.90
N ASN A 83 9.51 -7.59 -0.03
CA ASN A 83 8.65 -8.78 -0.09
C ASN A 83 7.18 -8.41 0.13
N TYR A 84 6.91 -7.51 1.07
CA TYR A 84 5.57 -6.96 1.32
C TYR A 84 5.04 -6.21 0.10
N ALA A 85 5.84 -5.30 -0.47
CA ALA A 85 5.48 -4.54 -1.67
C ALA A 85 5.15 -5.46 -2.85
N ARG A 86 6.00 -6.47 -3.12
CA ARG A 86 5.77 -7.46 -4.18
C ARG A 86 4.45 -8.20 -3.99
N THR A 87 4.15 -8.61 -2.77
CA THR A 87 2.90 -9.31 -2.42
C THR A 87 1.68 -8.42 -2.66
N ILE A 88 1.72 -7.17 -2.20
CA ILE A 88 0.65 -6.20 -2.45
C ILE A 88 0.42 -5.99 -3.94
N PHE A 89 1.47 -5.66 -4.70
CA PHE A 89 1.32 -5.38 -6.13
C PHE A 89 0.82 -6.60 -6.91
N SER A 90 1.22 -7.80 -6.51
CA SER A 90 0.70 -9.05 -7.08
C SER A 90 -0.79 -9.26 -6.75
N ARG A 91 -1.17 -9.16 -5.47
CA ARG A 91 -2.58 -9.29 -5.04
C ARG A 91 -3.47 -8.25 -5.72
N ARG A 92 -3.01 -7.00 -5.83
CA ARG A 92 -3.74 -5.93 -6.53
C ARG A 92 -3.97 -6.25 -8.00
N ARG A 93 -2.98 -6.81 -8.69
CA ARG A 93 -3.10 -7.21 -10.09
C ARG A 93 -4.17 -8.29 -10.23
N THR A 94 -4.18 -9.28 -9.35
CA THR A 94 -5.19 -10.34 -9.32
C THR A 94 -6.58 -9.79 -9.00
N LEU A 95 -6.70 -8.91 -7.99
CA LEU A 95 -7.98 -8.32 -7.60
C LEU A 95 -8.57 -7.45 -8.71
N ARG A 96 -7.74 -6.69 -9.45
CA ARG A 96 -8.18 -5.89 -10.60
C ARG A 96 -8.55 -6.73 -11.81
N HIS A 97 -7.84 -7.83 -12.07
CA HIS A 97 -8.20 -8.76 -13.15
C HIS A 97 -9.42 -9.64 -12.80
N GLY A 98 -9.75 -9.78 -11.51
CA GLY A 98 -10.92 -10.50 -11.02
C GLY A 98 -12.20 -9.65 -10.95
N GLN A 99 -12.15 -8.34 -11.21
CA GLN A 99 -13.36 -7.52 -11.35
C GLN A 99 -13.96 -7.76 -12.75
N PRO A 100 -15.21 -8.24 -12.87
CA PRO A 100 -15.91 -8.16 -14.15
C PRO A 100 -15.98 -6.69 -14.55
N MET A 101 -15.69 -6.42 -15.84
CA MET A 101 -15.92 -5.11 -16.45
C MET A 101 -17.32 -4.62 -16.06
N PRO A 102 -17.49 -3.38 -15.60
CA PRO A 102 -18.83 -2.83 -15.44
C PRO A 102 -19.48 -2.84 -16.82
N ASP A 103 -20.62 -3.53 -16.93
CA ASP A 103 -21.46 -3.52 -18.14
C ASP A 103 -21.78 -2.06 -18.48
N THR A 104 -21.18 -1.57 -19.56
CA THR A 104 -21.54 -0.30 -20.16
C THR A 104 -22.96 -0.44 -20.69
N HIS A 105 -23.92 0.22 -20.04
CA HIS A 105 -25.27 0.41 -20.56
C HIS A 105 -25.35 1.70 -21.37
#